data_AF-A0A537XHA9-F1
#
_entry.id   AF-A0A537XHA9-F1
#
_cell.length_a   1.000
_cell.length_b   1.000
_cell.length_c   1.000
_cell.angle_alpha   90.00
_cell.angle_beta   90.00
_cell.angle_gamma   90.00
#
_symmetry.space_group_name_H-M   'P 1'
#
loop_
_entity.id
_entity.type
_entity.pdbx_description
1 polymer ?
#
loop_
_entity_poly.entity_id
_entity_poly.type
_entity_poly.pdbx_seq_one_letter_code
_entity_poly.pdbx_strand_id
1 'polypeptide(L)'
;MNDSSPQDHPVPDEAPDTLAPGESEHDLFVRYLREGDQHAREQLVERFLPLARQLARRYQRADEPMDDLIQVASLGLLKAIDRFDPDREVVFSSYAVPTILGELKRHFRDRTWSVRVPRDLQELALRVDRTVTQLSLDLRRSPSVAEIAEA
;
A
#
# COMPACT_ATOMS: atom_id res chain seq x y z
N MET A 1 9.37 15.85 -8.24
CA MET A 1 10.03 14.57 -8.51
C MET A 1 10.71 14.08 -7.26
N ASN A 2 9.90 13.86 -6.23
CA ASN A 2 10.32 12.92 -5.24
C ASN A 2 10.36 11.58 -5.94
N ASP A 3 11.56 11.03 -6.05
CA ASP A 3 11.72 9.62 -5.79
C ASP A 3 11.27 9.34 -4.35
N SER A 4 9.95 9.42 -4.14
CA SER A 4 9.29 8.61 -3.14
C SER A 4 9.04 7.29 -3.84
N SER A 5 10.14 6.61 -4.21
CA SER A 5 10.14 5.16 -4.19
C SER A 5 9.42 4.79 -2.91
N PRO A 6 8.26 4.12 -2.99
CA PRO A 6 7.61 3.63 -1.80
C PRO A 6 8.69 2.82 -1.12
N GLN A 7 9.06 3.20 0.11
CA GLN A 7 10.06 2.48 0.86
C GLN A 7 9.72 1.00 0.70
N ASP A 8 10.68 0.23 0.20
CA ASP A 8 10.59 -1.22 0.07
C ASP A 8 10.67 -1.78 1.49
N HIS A 9 9.62 -1.47 2.25
CA HIS A 9 9.44 -1.91 3.61
C HIS A 9 8.95 -3.34 3.47
N PRO A 10 9.68 -4.33 4.01
CA PRO A 10 9.26 -5.71 3.93
C PRO A 10 7.81 -5.79 4.42
N VAL A 11 6.95 -6.35 3.57
CA VAL A 11 5.60 -6.74 3.98
C VAL A 11 5.82 -7.71 5.14
N PRO A 12 5.30 -7.44 6.35
CA PRO A 12 5.35 -8.43 7.41
C PRO A 12 4.65 -9.68 6.88
N ASP A 13 5.34 -10.81 6.92
CA ASP A 13 4.85 -12.11 6.43
C ASP A 13 3.56 -12.55 7.16
N GLU A 14 3.25 -11.91 8.30
CA GLU A 14 2.15 -12.30 9.16
C GLU A 14 1.39 -11.06 9.64
N ALA A 15 0.12 -10.98 9.25
CA ALA A 15 -0.86 -10.22 10.02
C ALA A 15 -0.97 -10.88 11.41
N PRO A 16 -1.12 -10.12 12.50
CA PRO A 16 -1.16 -10.69 13.85
C PRO A 16 -2.23 -11.78 13.94
N ASP A 17 -1.78 -12.98 14.29
CA ASP A 17 -2.56 -14.18 14.53
C ASP A 17 -3.38 -14.03 15.82
N THR A 18 -4.38 -13.16 15.79
CA THR A 18 -5.32 -13.00 16.89
C THR A 18 -6.72 -12.88 16.31
N LEU A 19 -7.13 -13.97 15.66
CA LEU A 19 -8.45 -14.16 15.10
C LEU A 19 -9.29 -14.91 16.14
N ALA A 20 -10.36 -14.28 16.61
CA ALA A 20 -11.35 -14.85 17.53
C ALA A 20 -11.87 -16.21 17.03
N PRO A 21 -12.44 -17.08 17.92
CA PRO A 21 -13.07 -18.34 17.51
C PRO A 21 -14.34 -18.03 16.73
N GLY A 22 -14.18 -17.85 15.43
CA GLY A 22 -15.23 -17.62 14.45
C GLY A 22 -15.08 -18.56 13.27
N GLU A 23 -16.06 -18.52 12.39
CA GLU A 23 -16.10 -19.28 11.15
C GLU A 23 -14.78 -19.14 10.36
N SER A 24 -14.31 -20.26 9.80
CA SER A 24 -13.01 -20.29 9.11
C SER A 24 -13.02 -19.36 7.90
N GLU A 25 -11.90 -18.69 7.61
CA GLU A 25 -11.76 -17.83 6.43
C GLU A 25 -12.16 -18.56 5.14
N HIS A 26 -11.74 -19.81 5.02
CA HIS A 26 -12.07 -20.68 3.88
C HIS A 26 -13.59 -20.90 3.74
N ASP A 27 -14.29 -21.17 4.85
CA ASP A 27 -15.75 -21.40 4.84
C ASP A 27 -16.52 -20.14 4.38
N LEU A 28 -16.13 -18.97 4.88
CA LEU A 28 -16.69 -17.70 4.44
C LEU A 28 -16.51 -17.48 2.93
N PHE A 29 -15.33 -17.79 2.38
CA PHE A 29 -15.09 -17.71 0.94
C PHE A 29 -15.91 -18.72 0.14
N VAL A 30 -16.05 -19.96 0.62
CA VAL A 30 -16.87 -20.99 -0.02
C VAL A 30 -18.32 -20.54 -0.10
N ARG A 31 -18.91 -20.11 1.02
CA ARG A 31 -20.30 -19.61 1.06
C ARG A 31 -20.50 -18.40 0.15
N TYR A 32 -19.58 -17.45 0.19
CA TYR A 32 -19.71 -16.28 -0.69
C TYR A 32 -19.61 -16.64 -2.18
N LEU A 33 -18.53 -17.33 -2.59
CA LEU A 33 -18.21 -17.53 -4.00
C LEU A 33 -19.03 -18.65 -4.66
N ARG A 34 -19.45 -19.67 -3.90
CA ARG A 34 -20.22 -20.81 -4.43
C ARG A 34 -21.72 -20.68 -4.20
N GLU A 35 -22.14 -20.09 -3.08
CA GLU A 35 -23.56 -20.00 -2.68
C GLU A 35 -24.12 -18.59 -2.88
N GLY A 36 -23.28 -17.60 -3.15
CA GLY A 36 -23.69 -16.21 -3.34
C GLY A 36 -24.03 -15.49 -2.03
N ASP A 37 -23.59 -16.03 -0.89
CA ASP A 37 -23.92 -15.50 0.44
C ASP A 37 -23.28 -14.12 0.68
N GLN A 38 -24.11 -13.07 0.61
CA GLN A 38 -23.67 -11.70 0.84
C GLN A 38 -23.29 -11.42 2.30
N HIS A 39 -23.86 -12.14 3.25
CA HIS A 39 -23.49 -11.98 4.65
C HIS A 39 -22.09 -12.54 4.92
N ALA A 40 -21.72 -13.64 4.26
CA ALA A 40 -20.34 -14.13 4.28
C ALA A 40 -19.37 -13.09 3.67
N ARG A 41 -19.77 -12.42 2.57
CA ARG A 41 -18.99 -11.32 1.99
C ARG A 41 -18.81 -10.15 2.96
N GLU A 42 -19.87 -9.73 3.64
CA GLU A 42 -19.81 -8.66 4.65
C GLU A 42 -18.83 -9.01 5.78
N GLN A 43 -18.90 -10.23 6.31
CA GLN A 43 -17.97 -10.70 7.32
C GLN A 43 -16.51 -10.70 6.85
N LEU A 44 -16.25 -11.12 5.59
CA LEU A 44 -14.91 -11.02 4.99
C LEU A 44 -14.45 -9.56 4.89
N VAL A 45 -15.32 -8.65 4.45
CA VAL A 45 -15.01 -7.23 4.38
C VAL A 45 -14.67 -6.68 5.76
N GLU A 46 -15.51 -6.92 6.76
CA GLU A 46 -15.29 -6.45 8.14
C GLU A 46 -13.98 -6.98 8.72
N ARG A 47 -13.69 -8.26 8.49
CA ARG A 47 -12.46 -8.94 8.96
C ARG A 47 -11.20 -8.31 8.37
N PHE A 48 -11.21 -7.92 7.09
CA PHE A 48 -10.03 -7.43 6.38
C PHE A 48 -9.96 -5.91 6.18
N LEU A 49 -11.02 -5.17 6.52
CA LEU A 49 -11.01 -3.71 6.46
C LEU A 49 -9.88 -3.06 7.29
N PRO A 50 -9.51 -3.57 8.49
CA PRO A 50 -8.35 -3.07 9.23
C PRO A 50 -7.04 -3.16 8.45
N LEU A 51 -6.82 -4.24 7.68
CA LEU A 51 -5.65 -4.41 6.81
C LEU A 51 -5.63 -3.33 5.73
N ALA A 52 -6.76 -3.12 5.04
CA ALA A 52 -6.87 -2.08 4.01
C ALA A 52 -6.57 -0.68 4.59
N ARG A 53 -7.10 -0.35 5.77
CA ARG A 53 -6.82 0.91 6.49
C ARG A 53 -5.34 1.04 6.86
N GLN A 54 -4.71 -0.04 7.33
CA GLN A 54 -3.28 -0.05 7.65
C GLN A 54 -2.42 0.24 6.39
N LEU A 55 -2.75 -0.37 5.26
CA LEU A 55 -2.05 -0.14 4.00
C LEU A 55 -2.25 1.29 3.48
N ALA A 56 -3.47 1.82 3.56
CA ALA A 56 -3.77 3.22 3.21
C ALA A 56 -2.93 4.20 4.06
N ARG A 57 -2.85 3.99 5.37
CA ARG A 57 -2.03 4.81 6.29
C ARG A 57 -0.55 4.81 5.93
N ARG A 58 0.01 3.65 5.55
CA ARG A 58 1.40 3.55 5.09
C ARG A 58 1.67 4.28 3.78
N TYR A 59 0.65 4.44 2.93
CA TYR A 59 0.71 5.14 1.65
C TYR A 59 0.35 6.63 1.75
N GLN A 60 0.11 7.15 2.95
CA GLN A 60 -0.23 8.56 3.14
C GLN A 60 0.91 9.46 2.71
N ARG A 61 0.57 10.45 1.87
CA ARG A 61 1.43 11.59 1.51
C ARG A 61 0.78 12.87 2.05
N ALA A 62 1.57 13.93 2.20
CA ALA A 62 1.10 15.18 2.82
C ALA A 62 -0.06 15.85 2.05
N ASP A 63 -0.19 15.56 0.76
CA ASP A 63 -1.09 16.19 -0.20
C ASP A 63 -2.37 15.40 -0.49
N GLU A 64 -2.55 14.22 0.11
CA GLU A 64 -3.67 13.32 -0.18
C GLU A 64 -4.54 13.07 1.07
N PRO A 65 -5.87 13.30 1.01
CA PRO A 65 -6.76 13.02 2.14
C PRO A 65 -6.74 11.54 2.54
N MET A 66 -6.65 11.27 3.84
CA MET A 66 -6.66 9.89 4.36
C MET A 66 -7.92 9.12 3.97
N ASP A 67 -9.08 9.79 3.98
CA ASP A 67 -10.36 9.15 3.66
C ASP A 67 -10.44 8.69 2.21
N ASP A 68 -9.76 9.39 1.29
CA ASP A 68 -9.66 8.98 -0.11
C ASP A 68 -8.80 7.72 -0.26
N LEU A 69 -7.67 7.67 0.45
CA LEU A 69 -6.81 6.48 0.47
C LEU A 69 -7.50 5.28 1.08
N ILE A 70 -8.26 5.48 2.16
CA ILE A 70 -9.07 4.41 2.78
C ILE A 70 -10.11 3.90 1.79
N GLN A 71 -10.80 4.78 1.05
CA GLN A 71 -11.78 4.36 0.05
C GLN A 71 -11.13 3.56 -1.08
N VAL A 72 -10.00 4.00 -1.61
CA VAL A 72 -9.25 3.28 -2.65
C VAL A 72 -8.80 1.91 -2.16
N ALA A 73 -8.23 1.85 -0.95
CA ALA A 73 -7.80 0.59 -0.35
C ALA A 73 -8.99 -0.35 -0.10
N SER A 74 -10.14 0.19 0.31
CA SER A 74 -11.38 -0.57 0.50
C SER A 74 -11.88 -1.14 -0.84
N LEU A 75 -11.85 -0.37 -1.94
CA LEU A 75 -12.19 -0.87 -3.26
C LEU A 75 -11.24 -2.00 -3.72
N GLY A 76 -9.94 -1.87 -3.40
CA GLY A 76 -8.97 -2.93 -3.67
C GLY A 76 -9.23 -4.20 -2.85
N LEU A 77 -9.65 -4.05 -1.60
CA LEU A 77 -10.06 -5.17 -0.77
C LEU A 77 -11.28 -5.88 -1.36
N LEU A 78 -12.31 -5.14 -1.77
CA LEU A 78 -13.50 -5.73 -2.41
C LEU A 78 -13.11 -6.51 -3.67
N LYS A 79 -12.27 -5.93 -4.53
CA LYS A 79 -11.76 -6.62 -5.73
C LYS A 79 -10.96 -7.88 -5.42
N ALA A 80 -10.21 -7.88 -4.32
CA ALA A 80 -9.48 -9.05 -3.87
C ALA A 80 -10.45 -10.14 -3.39
N ILE A 81 -11.45 -9.78 -2.57
CA ILE A 81 -12.48 -10.72 -2.09
C ILE A 81 -13.23 -11.34 -3.27
N ASP A 82 -13.65 -10.53 -4.24
CA ASP A 82 -14.46 -10.97 -5.38
C ASP A 82 -13.69 -11.87 -6.38
N ARG A 83 -12.35 -11.95 -6.27
CA ARG A 83 -11.48 -12.69 -7.21
C ARG A 83 -10.60 -13.73 -6.53
N PHE A 84 -10.68 -13.85 -5.21
CA PHE A 84 -9.91 -14.83 -4.48
C PHE A 84 -10.40 -16.24 -4.83
N ASP A 85 -9.46 -17.17 -4.83
CA ASP A 85 -9.69 -18.57 -5.13
C ASP A 85 -9.30 -19.39 -3.90
N PRO A 86 -10.26 -19.84 -3.07
CA PRO A 86 -9.98 -20.52 -1.81
C PRO A 86 -9.38 -21.92 -2.01
N ASP A 87 -9.47 -22.47 -3.23
CA ASP A 87 -8.88 -23.76 -3.57
C ASP A 87 -7.36 -23.65 -3.82
N ARG A 88 -6.82 -22.42 -3.91
CA ARG A 88 -5.37 -22.19 -3.89
C ARG A 88 -4.88 -22.21 -2.45
N GLU A 89 -3.85 -23.01 -2.16
CA GLU A 89 -3.21 -23.13 -0.84
C GLU A 89 -2.40 -21.87 -0.44
N VAL A 90 -3.01 -20.69 -0.55
CA VAL A 90 -2.43 -19.39 -0.19
C VAL A 90 -3.39 -18.66 0.74
N VAL A 91 -2.85 -18.01 1.77
CA VAL A 91 -3.63 -17.17 2.67
C VAL A 91 -4.16 -15.93 1.93
N PHE A 92 -5.39 -15.51 2.21
CA PHE A 92 -6.02 -14.40 1.50
C PHE A 92 -5.21 -13.10 1.58
N SER A 93 -4.60 -12.81 2.73
CA SER A 93 -3.78 -11.61 2.94
C SER A 93 -2.66 -11.47 1.90
N SER A 94 -1.97 -12.56 1.58
CA SER A 94 -0.90 -12.60 0.57
C SER A 94 -1.38 -12.29 -0.84
N TYR A 95 -2.67 -12.55 -1.14
CA TYR A 95 -3.31 -12.15 -2.39
C TYR A 95 -3.88 -10.72 -2.35
N ALA A 96 -4.46 -10.33 -1.23
CA ALA A 96 -5.13 -9.05 -1.06
C ALA A 96 -4.15 -7.87 -1.02
N VAL A 97 -3.01 -8.00 -0.33
CA VAL A 97 -2.01 -6.94 -0.21
C VAL A 97 -1.54 -6.41 -1.57
N PRO A 98 -1.02 -7.22 -2.52
CA PRO A 98 -0.58 -6.70 -3.81
C PRO A 98 -1.74 -6.08 -4.63
N THR A 99 -2.96 -6.60 -4.48
CA THR A 99 -4.16 -6.05 -5.13
C THR A 99 -4.49 -4.64 -4.59
N ILE A 100 -4.55 -4.49 -3.27
CA ILE A 100 -4.81 -3.20 -2.61
C ILE A 100 -3.72 -2.18 -2.94
N LEU A 101 -2.44 -2.57 -2.86
CA LEU A 101 -1.33 -1.70 -3.20
C LEU A 101 -1.35 -1.28 -4.68
N GLY A 102 -1.77 -2.17 -5.59
CA GLY A 102 -1.95 -1.85 -7.00
C GLY A 102 -3.01 -0.77 -7.23
N GLU A 103 -4.11 -0.83 -6.48
CA GLU A 103 -5.18 0.17 -6.54
C GLU A 103 -4.72 1.52 -6.00
N LEU A 104 -4.02 1.55 -4.85
CA LEU A 104 -3.40 2.76 -4.30
C LEU A 104 -2.40 3.38 -5.29
N LYS A 105 -1.52 2.57 -5.88
CA LYS A 105 -0.56 3.04 -6.91
C LYS A 105 -1.27 3.60 -8.14
N ARG A 106 -2.36 2.97 -8.58
CA ARG A 106 -3.14 3.44 -9.72
C ARG A 106 -3.85 4.76 -9.41
N HIS A 107 -4.43 4.91 -8.22
CA HIS A 107 -5.03 6.17 -7.77
C HIS A 107 -4.06 7.34 -7.88
N PHE A 108 -2.82 7.18 -7.39
CA PHE A 108 -1.80 8.20 -7.57
C PHE A 108 -1.46 8.42 -9.03
N ARG A 109 -1.37 7.37 -9.86
CA ARG A 109 -1.11 7.52 -11.30
C ARG A 109 -2.18 8.36 -12.00
N ASP A 110 -3.44 8.05 -11.73
CA ASP A 110 -4.59 8.66 -12.39
C ASP A 110 -4.82 10.10 -11.90
N ARG A 111 -4.49 10.42 -10.63
CA ARG A 111 -4.57 11.79 -10.07
C ARG A 111 -3.32 12.65 -10.34
N THR A 112 -2.12 12.06 -10.46
CA THR A 112 -0.86 12.80 -10.73
C THR A 112 -0.78 13.32 -12.16
N TRP A 113 -1.58 12.82 -13.11
CA TRP A 113 -1.61 13.33 -14.48
C TRP A 113 -2.18 14.76 -14.64
N SER A 114 -2.57 15.44 -13.55
CA SER A 114 -2.83 16.90 -13.57
C SER A 114 -1.57 17.76 -13.41
N VAL A 115 -0.46 17.25 -12.87
CA VAL A 115 0.87 17.94 -12.90
C VAL A 115 1.99 16.91 -13.08
N ARG A 116 2.40 16.71 -14.34
CA ARG A 116 3.54 15.86 -14.71
C ARG A 116 4.86 16.57 -14.36
N VAL A 117 5.65 16.02 -13.44
CA VAL A 117 7.02 16.51 -13.21
C VAL A 117 7.96 15.94 -14.31
N PRO A 118 8.67 16.78 -15.11
CA PRO A 118 9.51 16.35 -16.25
C PRO A 118 10.74 15.52 -15.86
N ARG A 119 11.07 14.46 -16.64
CA ARG A 119 12.08 13.40 -16.37
C ARG A 119 13.39 13.87 -15.70
N ASP A 120 13.91 14.99 -16.16
CA ASP A 120 15.18 15.57 -15.70
C ASP A 120 15.12 15.99 -14.22
N LEU A 121 13.94 16.37 -13.71
CA LEU A 121 13.76 16.70 -12.31
C LEU A 121 13.70 15.44 -11.39
N GLN A 122 13.39 14.21 -11.88
CA GLN A 122 13.46 12.93 -11.10
C GLN A 122 14.92 12.72 -10.88
N GLU A 123 15.67 12.79 -11.98
CA GLU A 123 17.08 12.50 -12.01
C GLU A 123 17.88 13.51 -11.17
N LEU A 124 17.46 14.78 -11.14
CA LEU A 124 18.04 15.78 -10.26
C LEU A 124 17.73 15.52 -8.78
N ALA A 125 16.47 15.24 -8.43
CA ALA A 125 16.09 14.96 -7.04
C ALA A 125 16.73 13.67 -6.51
N LEU A 126 16.82 12.63 -7.34
CA LEU A 126 17.56 11.40 -7.06
C LEU A 126 19.03 11.65 -6.77
N ARG A 127 19.63 12.63 -7.47
CA ARG A 127 21.04 13.00 -7.30
C ARG A 127 21.24 13.73 -5.97
N VAL A 128 20.36 14.68 -5.68
CA VAL A 128 20.32 15.40 -4.40
C VAL A 128 20.17 14.44 -3.22
N ASP A 129 19.28 13.45 -3.31
CA ASP A 129 19.03 12.50 -2.22
C ASP A 129 20.25 11.60 -1.93
N ARG A 130 20.95 11.15 -2.98
CA ARG A 130 22.23 10.44 -2.85
C ARG A 130 23.30 11.32 -2.21
N THR A 131 23.42 12.58 -2.66
CA THR A 131 24.38 13.54 -2.10
C THR A 131 24.10 13.82 -0.62
N VAL A 132 22.83 13.98 -0.25
CA VAL A 132 22.41 14.15 1.15
C VAL A 132 22.79 12.94 1.99
N THR A 133 22.55 11.73 1.49
CA THR A 133 22.89 10.49 2.18
C THR A 133 24.39 10.38 2.41
N GLN A 134 25.19 10.65 1.38
CA GLN A 134 26.64 10.58 1.46
C GLN A 134 27.21 11.64 2.42
N LEU A 135 26.81 12.91 2.28
CA LEU A 135 27.26 13.98 3.16
C LEU A 135 26.80 13.79 4.61
N SER A 136 25.63 13.18 4.83
CA SER A 136 25.16 12.87 6.18
C SER A 136 26.05 11.84 6.89
N LEU A 137 26.56 10.85 6.14
CA LEU A 137 27.51 9.87 6.66
C LEU A 137 28.86 10.52 6.99
N ASP A 138 29.35 11.39 6.10
CA ASP A 138 30.65 12.03 6.25
C ASP A 138 30.66 13.08 7.38
N LEU A 139 29.61 13.92 7.44
CA LEU A 139 29.51 15.01 8.41
C LEU A 139 28.96 14.56 9.77
N ARG A 140 28.39 13.34 9.85
CA ARG A 140 27.66 12.82 11.02
C ARG A 140 26.57 13.76 11.56
N ARG A 141 26.04 14.59 10.67
CA ARG A 141 24.92 15.50 10.87
C ARG A 141 24.24 15.71 9.52
N SER A 142 23.03 16.25 9.52
CA SER A 142 22.38 16.64 8.27
C SER A 142 23.17 17.74 7.55
N PRO A 143 23.44 17.59 6.24
CA PRO A 143 24.09 18.62 5.43
C PRO A 143 23.14 19.80 5.16
N SER A 144 23.72 20.98 5.02
CA SER A 144 23.02 22.21 4.64
C SER A 144 22.82 22.29 3.13
N VAL A 145 21.92 23.16 2.69
CA VAL A 145 21.62 23.37 1.26
C VAL A 145 22.84 23.83 0.48
N ALA A 146 23.71 24.66 1.08
CA ALA A 146 24.95 25.10 0.46
C ALA A 146 25.94 23.94 0.25
N GLU A 147 26.08 23.07 1.26
CA GLU A 147 26.96 21.89 1.20
C GLU A 147 26.48 20.87 0.16
N ILE A 148 25.17 20.71 -0.05
CA ILE A 148 24.60 19.85 -1.09
C ILE A 148 24.83 20.44 -2.50
N ALA A 149 24.84 21.77 -2.63
CA ALA A 149 25.02 22.44 -3.91
C ALA A 149 26.49 22.49 -4.37
N GLU A 150 27.44 22.39 -3.44
CA GLU A 150 28.89 22.35 -3.71
C GLU A 150 29.42 20.95 -4.05
N ALA A 151 28.66 19.90 -3.77
CA ALA A 151 29.03 18.49 -3.97
C ALA A 151 28.58 17.92 -5.32
#